data_AF-A0A496AZ53-F1
#
_entry.id   AF-A0A496AZ53-F1
#
_cell.length_a   1.000
_cell.length_b   1.000
_cell.length_c   1.000
_cell.angle_alpha   90.00
_cell.angle_beta   90.00
_cell.angle_gamma   90.00
#
_symmetry.space_group_name_H-M   'P 1'
#
loop_
_entity.id
_entity.type
_entity.pdbx_description
1 polymer ?
#
loop_
_entity_poly.entity_id
_entity_poly.type
_entity_poly.pdbx_seq_one_letter_code
_entity_poly.pdbx_strand_id
1 'polypeptide(L)'
;MKQIVTHANPDLDAIVSAWLAQDFLFRGQPTEVVFVSRKVPEKVRQTADCLVDVGNTYCPARYRFDHKPPAFANRNSTCATRLIWEHLREIGVQVEHLAPLVQVTYEGDTHRNSAALKQSRIDGPHAELARLKRQYRKATDVYQRMVVWLRQHARQLRR
;
A
#
# COMPACT_ATOMS: atom_id res chain seq x y z
N MET A 1 6.46 -12.99 -14.34
CA MET A 1 5.59 -11.90 -13.83
C MET A 1 5.63 -11.97 -12.32
N LYS A 2 5.84 -10.85 -11.63
CA LYS A 2 5.90 -10.75 -10.17
C LYS A 2 4.50 -10.60 -9.59
N GLN A 3 4.13 -11.44 -8.63
CA GLN A 3 2.83 -11.40 -7.98
C GLN A 3 2.89 -10.62 -6.67
N ILE A 4 2.18 -9.50 -6.61
CA ILE A 4 1.98 -8.68 -5.41
C ILE A 4 0.58 -8.97 -4.90
N VAL A 5 0.45 -9.43 -3.66
CA VAL A 5 -0.84 -9.81 -3.09
C VAL A 5 -1.25 -8.85 -1.98
N THR A 6 -2.49 -8.39 -2.03
CA THR A 6 -3.13 -7.58 -0.97
C THR A 6 -4.59 -7.99 -0.79
N HIS A 7 -5.31 -7.38 0.16
CA HIS A 7 -6.66 -7.80 0.50
C HIS A 7 -7.76 -7.20 -0.39
N ALA A 8 -8.83 -7.96 -0.64
CA ALA A 8 -9.86 -7.72 -1.65
C ALA A 8 -10.86 -6.59 -1.35
N ASN A 9 -10.87 -6.05 -0.13
CA ASN A 9 -11.55 -4.79 0.17
C ASN A 9 -10.52 -3.71 0.50
N PRO A 10 -9.69 -3.29 -0.47
CA PRO A 10 -8.53 -2.47 -0.20
C PRO A 10 -8.94 -1.11 0.38
N ASP A 11 -8.24 -0.71 1.44
CA ASP A 11 -8.18 0.65 1.94
C ASP A 11 -6.95 1.34 1.34
N LEU A 12 -6.63 2.56 1.81
CA LEU A 12 -5.52 3.31 1.23
C LEU A 12 -4.17 2.63 1.51
N ASP A 13 -4.01 1.98 2.65
CA ASP A 13 -2.76 1.31 3.00
C ASP A 13 -2.48 0.12 2.07
N ALA A 14 -3.49 -0.71 1.81
CA ALA A 14 -3.41 -1.80 0.83
C ALA A 14 -3.09 -1.32 -0.59
N ILE A 15 -3.69 -0.20 -1.03
CA ILE A 15 -3.44 0.34 -2.38
C ILE A 15 -2.04 0.95 -2.50
N VAL A 16 -1.65 1.82 -1.57
CA VAL A 16 -0.37 2.55 -1.65
C VAL A 16 0.80 1.58 -1.47
N SER A 17 0.71 0.63 -0.53
CA SER A 17 1.75 -0.39 -0.36
C SER A 17 1.92 -1.29 -1.60
N ALA A 18 0.82 -1.70 -2.24
CA ALA A 18 0.88 -2.47 -3.50
C ALA A 18 1.47 -1.64 -4.65
N TRP A 19 1.12 -0.35 -4.74
CA TRP A 19 1.71 0.56 -5.73
C TRP A 19 3.21 0.78 -5.50
N LEU A 20 3.65 0.93 -4.26
CA LEU A 20 5.08 1.01 -3.92
C LEU A 20 5.83 -0.25 -4.35
N ALA A 21 5.25 -1.43 -4.12
CA ALA A 21 5.83 -2.67 -4.60
C ALA A 21 5.91 -2.72 -6.14
N GLN A 22 4.85 -2.28 -6.83
CA GLN A 22 4.78 -2.30 -8.29
C GLN A 22 5.74 -1.32 -8.96
N ASP A 23 5.70 -0.05 -8.58
CA ASP A 23 6.41 1.02 -9.31
C ASP A 23 7.86 1.21 -8.85
N PHE A 24 8.20 0.75 -7.64
CA PHE A 24 9.52 0.97 -7.04
C PHE A 24 10.26 -0.33 -6.72
N LEU A 25 9.65 -1.27 -5.98
CA LEU A 25 10.33 -2.51 -5.60
C LEU A 25 10.61 -3.42 -6.80
N PHE A 26 9.61 -3.61 -7.66
CA PHE A 26 9.71 -4.43 -8.88
C PHE A 26 9.83 -3.59 -10.15
N ARG A 27 10.40 -2.38 -10.03
CA ARG A 27 10.56 -1.45 -11.17
C ARG A 27 11.22 -2.14 -12.35
N GLY A 28 10.61 -2.01 -13.53
CA GLY A 28 11.11 -2.62 -14.77
C GLY A 28 10.77 -4.10 -14.95
N GLN A 29 10.09 -4.73 -13.99
CA GLN A 29 9.64 -6.12 -14.09
C GLN A 29 8.12 -6.15 -14.35
N PRO A 30 7.62 -7.11 -15.16
CA PRO A 30 6.18 -7.32 -15.30
C PRO A 30 5.57 -7.75 -13.96
N THR A 31 4.59 -7.01 -13.44
CA THR A 31 3.91 -7.28 -12.15
C THR A 31 2.41 -7.49 -12.34
N GLU A 32 1.80 -8.27 -11.46
CA GLU A 32 0.35 -8.36 -11.27
C GLU A 32 -0.01 -8.12 -9.81
N VAL A 33 -1.06 -7.35 -9.55
CA VAL A 33 -1.62 -7.16 -8.20
C VAL A 33 -2.85 -8.03 -8.05
N VAL A 34 -2.78 -8.98 -7.11
CA VAL A 34 -3.82 -9.96 -6.83
C VAL A 34 -4.52 -9.64 -5.51
N PHE A 35 -5.84 -9.63 -5.56
CA PHE A 35 -6.70 -9.30 -4.43
C PHE A 35 -7.28 -10.58 -3.81
N VAL A 36 -6.99 -10.82 -2.53
CA VAL A 36 -7.40 -12.04 -1.80
C VAL A 36 -8.21 -11.71 -0.54
N SER A 37 -8.87 -12.69 0.06
CA SER A 37 -9.44 -12.48 1.40
C SER A 37 -8.31 -12.24 2.43
N ARG A 38 -8.63 -11.59 3.55
CA ARG A 38 -7.65 -11.36 4.63
C ARG A 38 -7.08 -12.66 5.21
N LYS A 39 -7.84 -13.76 5.15
CA LYS A 39 -7.37 -15.10 5.47
C LYS A 39 -6.67 -15.70 4.25
N VAL A 40 -5.40 -15.31 4.07
CA VAL A 40 -4.60 -15.72 2.90
C VAL A 40 -4.36 -17.23 2.94
N PRO A 41 -4.68 -17.98 1.87
CA PRO A 41 -4.35 -19.40 1.78
C PRO A 41 -2.85 -19.64 1.87
N GLU A 42 -2.42 -20.73 2.51
CA GLU A 42 -1.00 -21.05 2.71
C GLU A 42 -0.23 -21.10 1.40
N LYS A 43 -0.82 -21.71 0.36
CA LYS A 43 -0.23 -21.77 -0.98
C LYS A 43 0.12 -20.36 -1.50
N VAL A 44 -0.80 -19.40 -1.37
CA VAL A 44 -0.56 -18.01 -1.78
C VAL A 44 0.53 -17.36 -0.93
N ARG A 45 0.55 -17.60 0.40
CA ARG A 45 1.61 -17.08 1.27
C ARG A 45 3.01 -17.55 0.86
N GLN A 46 3.11 -18.80 0.40
CA GLN A 46 4.38 -19.41 -0.01
C GLN A 46 4.82 -19.01 -1.42
N THR A 47 3.88 -18.88 -2.37
CA THR A 47 4.23 -18.65 -3.78
C THR A 47 4.23 -17.17 -4.20
N ALA A 48 3.58 -16.27 -3.46
CA ALA A 48 3.57 -14.86 -3.81
C ALA A 48 4.98 -14.25 -3.75
N ASP A 49 5.35 -13.44 -4.74
CA ASP A 49 6.61 -12.69 -4.72
C ASP A 49 6.59 -11.63 -3.61
N CYS A 50 5.44 -11.01 -3.34
CA CYS A 50 5.27 -9.99 -2.31
C CYS A 50 3.88 -10.06 -1.67
N LEU A 51 3.81 -9.90 -0.34
CA LEU A 51 2.55 -9.68 0.39
C LEU A 51 2.58 -8.29 1.03
N VAL A 52 1.54 -7.50 0.79
CA VAL A 52 1.37 -6.16 1.39
C VAL A 52 -0.01 -6.02 2.02
N ASP A 53 -0.03 -5.51 3.24
CA ASP A 53 -1.21 -5.33 4.09
C ASP A 53 -2.07 -6.62 4.29
N VAL A 54 -1.41 -7.77 4.18
CA VAL A 54 -2.08 -9.07 4.31
C VAL A 54 -1.10 -10.17 4.72
N GLY A 55 -1.61 -11.21 5.38
CA GLY A 55 -0.84 -12.41 5.74
C GLY A 55 -0.18 -12.36 7.13
N ASN A 56 -0.39 -11.28 7.87
CA ASN A 56 -0.02 -11.10 9.28
C ASN A 56 1.47 -11.38 9.57
N THR A 57 2.34 -11.06 8.61
CA THR A 57 3.79 -11.33 8.67
C THR A 57 4.58 -10.12 8.22
N TYR A 58 5.65 -9.80 8.96
CA TYR A 58 6.67 -8.84 8.56
C TYR A 58 8.01 -9.54 8.36
N CYS A 59 8.51 -9.51 7.13
CA CYS A 59 9.80 -10.09 6.75
C CYS A 59 10.29 -9.38 5.47
N PRO A 60 11.02 -8.26 5.58
CA PRO A 60 11.49 -7.47 4.44
C PRO A 60 12.32 -8.28 3.44
N ALA A 61 13.18 -9.18 3.93
CA ALA A 61 14.00 -10.07 3.10
C ALA A 61 13.18 -11.02 2.19
N ARG A 62 11.89 -11.23 2.52
CA ARG A 62 10.95 -12.01 1.71
C ARG A 62 9.78 -11.14 1.21
N TYR A 63 9.92 -9.81 1.22
CA TYR A 63 8.90 -8.86 0.78
C TYR A 63 7.51 -9.11 1.40
N ARG A 64 7.49 -9.33 2.72
CA ARG A 64 6.25 -9.45 3.52
C ARG A 64 6.11 -8.19 4.37
N PHE A 65 5.08 -7.39 4.11
CA PHE A 65 4.84 -6.11 4.75
C PHE A 65 3.39 -6.05 5.26
N ASP A 66 3.12 -6.69 6.39
CA ASP A 66 1.87 -6.54 7.14
C ASP A 66 2.18 -6.08 8.57
N HIS A 67 1.28 -5.28 9.12
CA HIS A 67 1.38 -4.66 10.43
C HIS A 67 0.41 -5.29 11.45
N LYS A 68 -0.48 -6.17 11.00
CA LYS A 68 -1.47 -6.84 11.86
C LYS A 68 -0.83 -8.00 12.66
N PRO A 69 -1.25 -8.24 13.92
CA PRO A 69 -0.74 -9.36 14.71
C PRO A 69 -0.81 -10.70 13.97
N PRO A 70 0.19 -11.59 14.08
CA PRO A 70 1.34 -11.48 15.00
C PRO A 70 2.54 -10.67 14.48
N ALA A 71 2.50 -10.08 13.28
CA ALA A 71 3.65 -9.32 12.75
C ALA A 71 4.12 -8.21 13.70
N PHE A 72 3.16 -7.46 14.25
CA PHE A 72 3.38 -6.48 15.31
C PHE A 72 2.32 -6.67 16.39
N ALA A 73 2.71 -6.55 17.66
CA ALA A 73 1.77 -6.67 18.78
C ALA A 73 0.72 -5.55 18.77
N ASN A 74 1.14 -4.33 18.47
CA ASN A 74 0.25 -3.17 18.30
C ASN A 74 0.07 -2.85 16.81
N ARG A 75 -1.10 -3.17 16.27
CA ARG A 75 -1.47 -2.86 14.87
C ARG A 75 -1.45 -1.37 14.52
N ASN A 76 -1.52 -0.46 15.50
CA ASN A 76 -1.51 0.98 15.28
C ASN A 76 -0.12 1.61 15.41
N SER A 77 0.93 0.80 15.57
CA SER A 77 2.31 1.28 15.67
C SER A 77 2.90 1.69 14.30
N THR A 78 2.47 1.04 13.23
CA THR A 78 2.90 1.25 11.84
C THR A 78 1.78 0.84 10.88
N CYS A 79 2.02 0.95 9.57
CA CYS A 79 1.14 0.46 8.49
C CYS A 79 2.00 -0.16 7.38
N ALA A 80 1.40 -0.96 6.48
CA ALA A 80 2.12 -1.67 5.41
C ALA A 80 2.86 -0.70 4.47
N THR A 81 2.24 0.44 4.14
CA THR A 81 2.82 1.50 3.30
C THR A 81 4.12 2.03 3.89
N ARG A 82 4.14 2.27 5.21
CA ARG A 82 5.34 2.75 5.89
C ARG A 82 6.44 1.69 5.90
N LEU A 83 6.08 0.43 6.16
CA LEU A 83 7.04 -0.68 6.19
C LEU A 83 7.76 -0.89 4.85
N ILE A 84 7.02 -0.88 3.73
CA ILE A 84 7.65 -1.01 2.41
C ILE A 84 8.43 0.25 2.00
N TRP A 85 7.94 1.45 2.38
CA TRP A 85 8.66 2.69 2.12
C TRP A 85 10.02 2.75 2.85
N GLU A 86 10.06 2.36 4.12
CA GLU A 86 11.29 2.26 4.90
C GLU A 86 12.26 1.25 4.26
N HIS A 87 11.77 0.06 3.88
CA HIS A 87 12.58 -0.92 3.18
C HIS A 87 13.15 -0.41 1.85
N LEU A 88 12.35 0.28 1.04
CA LEU A 88 12.80 0.88 -0.23
C LEU A 88 13.93 1.88 -0.02
N ARG A 89 13.86 2.69 1.05
CA ARG A 89 14.94 3.62 1.42
C ARG A 89 16.20 2.88 1.86
N GLU A 90 16.06 1.84 2.67
CA GLU A 90 17.19 1.02 3.14
C GLU A 90 17.96 0.38 1.98
N ILE A 91 17.28 -0.04 0.91
CA ILE A 91 17.91 -0.60 -0.29
C ILE A 91 18.30 0.47 -1.34
N GLY A 92 18.23 1.76 -0.99
CA GLY A 92 18.72 2.87 -1.81
C GLY A 92 17.78 3.36 -2.91
N VAL A 93 16.50 2.98 -2.90
CA VAL A 93 15.51 3.50 -3.86
C VAL A 93 15.08 4.91 -3.45
N GLN A 94 15.13 5.84 -4.41
CA GLN A 94 14.77 7.24 -4.22
C GLN A 94 13.25 7.43 -4.06
N VAL A 95 12.76 7.41 -2.82
CA VAL A 95 11.32 7.51 -2.47
C VAL A 95 11.04 8.55 -1.37
N GLU A 96 12.02 9.38 -1.02
CA GLU A 96 11.94 10.40 0.05
C GLU A 96 10.79 11.38 -0.20
N HIS A 97 10.62 11.80 -1.45
CA HIS A 97 9.54 12.67 -1.90
C HIS A 97 8.13 12.11 -1.60
N LEU A 98 7.98 10.81 -1.33
CA LEU A 98 6.70 10.20 -0.99
C LEU A 98 6.36 10.31 0.51
N ALA A 99 7.25 10.87 1.34
CA ALA A 99 7.03 10.99 2.77
C ALA A 99 5.67 11.61 3.15
N PRO A 100 5.15 12.67 2.49
CA PRO A 100 3.83 13.22 2.80
C PRO A 100 2.68 12.23 2.53
N LEU A 101 2.76 11.47 1.44
CA LEU A 101 1.78 10.43 1.11
C LEU A 101 1.85 9.27 2.11
N VAL A 102 3.06 8.84 2.47
CA VAL A 102 3.27 7.77 3.47
C VAL A 102 2.72 8.20 4.83
N GLN A 103 2.99 9.43 5.24
CA GLN A 103 2.51 9.98 6.52
C GLN A 103 0.97 10.00 6.57
N VAL A 104 0.30 10.52 5.53
CA VAL A 104 -1.16 10.60 5.57
C VAL A 104 -1.84 9.23 5.50
N THR A 105 -1.25 8.28 4.78
CA THR A 105 -1.71 6.88 4.76
C THR A 105 -1.55 6.24 6.14
N TYR A 106 -0.40 6.40 6.80
CA TYR A 106 -0.15 5.93 8.16
C TYR A 106 -1.16 6.51 9.17
N GLU A 107 -1.43 7.81 9.08
CA GLU A 107 -2.40 8.47 9.95
C GLU A 107 -3.82 7.95 9.74
N GLY A 108 -4.20 7.68 8.48
CA GLY A 108 -5.48 7.11 8.11
C GLY A 108 -5.68 5.70 8.66
N ASP A 109 -4.66 4.86 8.52
CA ASP A 109 -4.67 3.46 8.95
C ASP A 109 -4.61 3.29 10.48
N THR A 110 -3.88 4.17 11.17
CA THR A 110 -3.70 4.11 12.64
C THR A 110 -4.69 4.99 13.42
N HIS A 111 -5.78 5.41 12.78
CA HIS A 111 -6.88 6.19 13.37
C HIS A 111 -6.44 7.50 14.06
N ARG A 112 -5.47 8.20 13.47
CA ARG A 112 -5.07 9.54 13.96
C ARG A 112 -6.10 10.60 13.55
N ASN A 113 -5.92 11.82 14.07
CA ASN A 113 -6.84 12.94 13.84
C ASN A 113 -6.08 14.24 13.51
N SER A 114 -5.17 14.19 12.54
CA SER A 114 -4.40 15.35 12.11
C SER A 114 -5.20 16.25 11.15
N ALA A 115 -4.76 17.50 10.97
CA ALA A 115 -5.30 18.39 9.94
C ALA A 115 -5.02 17.85 8.52
N ALA A 116 -3.83 17.27 8.29
CA ALA A 116 -3.46 16.69 7.00
C ALA A 116 -4.35 15.51 6.60
N LEU A 117 -4.70 14.63 7.54
CA LEU A 117 -5.63 13.53 7.30
C LEU A 117 -7.04 14.04 7.02
N LYS A 118 -7.51 15.06 7.74
CA LYS A 118 -8.82 15.69 7.45
C LYS A 118 -8.85 16.24 6.04
N GLN A 119 -7.81 16.96 5.62
CA GLN A 119 -7.70 17.47 4.26
C GLN A 119 -7.66 16.34 3.23
N SER A 120 -6.88 15.28 3.49
CA SER A 120 -6.79 14.13 2.59
C SER A 120 -8.13 13.43 2.36
N ARG A 121 -9.03 13.46 3.35
CA ARG A 121 -10.40 12.93 3.24
C ARG A 121 -11.35 13.85 2.46
N ILE A 122 -11.00 15.14 2.29
CA ILE A 122 -11.76 16.11 1.51
C ILE A 122 -11.33 16.06 0.03
N ASP A 123 -10.03 16.19 -0.24
CA ASP A 123 -9.50 16.36 -1.62
C ASP A 123 -8.14 15.69 -1.87
N GLY A 124 -7.76 14.70 -1.05
CA GLY A 124 -6.51 13.95 -1.21
C GLY A 124 -6.69 12.46 -1.53
N PRO A 125 -5.69 11.62 -1.24
CA PRO A 125 -5.70 10.21 -1.63
C PRO A 125 -6.86 9.41 -1.01
N HIS A 126 -7.32 9.75 0.20
CA HIS A 126 -8.49 9.10 0.79
C HIS A 126 -9.78 9.48 0.06
N ALA A 127 -9.96 10.77 -0.29
CA ALA A 127 -11.11 11.24 -1.04
C ALA A 127 -11.18 10.58 -2.43
N GLU A 128 -10.03 10.49 -3.11
CA GLU A 128 -9.94 9.86 -4.42
C GLU A 128 -10.26 8.36 -4.36
N LEU A 129 -9.68 7.62 -3.40
CA LEU A 129 -10.00 6.21 -3.22
C LEU A 129 -11.50 6.01 -2.94
N ALA A 130 -12.09 6.84 -2.06
CA ALA A 130 -13.53 6.77 -1.78
C ALA A 130 -14.37 7.04 -3.03
N ARG A 131 -13.97 8.01 -3.86
CA ARG A 131 -14.61 8.30 -5.15
C ARG A 131 -14.55 7.10 -6.10
N LEU A 132 -13.37 6.49 -6.26
CA LEU A 132 -13.16 5.34 -7.14
C LEU A 132 -13.94 4.10 -6.67
N LYS A 133 -13.99 3.82 -5.36
CA LYS A 133 -14.77 2.70 -4.80
C LYS A 133 -16.27 2.84 -5.02
N ARG A 134 -16.80 4.06 -5.22
CA ARG A 134 -18.20 4.27 -5.63
C ARG A 134 -18.44 4.01 -7.12
N GLN A 135 -17.42 4.18 -7.95
CA GLN A 135 -17.54 4.05 -9.41
C GLN A 135 -17.26 2.63 -9.91
N TYR A 136 -16.36 1.91 -9.24
CA TYR A 136 -15.88 0.60 -9.68
C TYR A 136 -16.18 -0.47 -8.65
N ARG A 137 -16.71 -1.61 -9.10
CA ARG A 137 -17.05 -2.74 -8.22
C ARG A 137 -15.87 -3.67 -7.94
N LYS A 138 -14.95 -3.84 -8.90
CA LYS A 138 -13.80 -4.74 -8.76
C LYS A 138 -12.61 -4.00 -8.15
N ALA A 139 -11.95 -4.63 -7.18
CA ALA A 139 -10.75 -4.08 -6.54
C ALA A 139 -9.63 -3.80 -7.56
N THR A 140 -9.48 -4.66 -8.58
CA THR A 140 -8.52 -4.47 -9.67
C THR A 140 -8.75 -3.15 -10.43
N ASP A 141 -10.01 -2.82 -10.74
CA ASP A 141 -10.35 -1.59 -11.46
C ASP A 141 -10.07 -0.36 -10.58
N VAL A 142 -10.45 -0.42 -9.29
CA VAL A 142 -10.14 0.64 -8.32
C VAL A 142 -8.63 0.86 -8.23
N TYR A 143 -7.86 -0.22 -8.10
CA TYR A 143 -6.40 -0.16 -8.02
C TYR A 143 -5.78 0.45 -9.27
N GLN A 144 -6.15 -0.02 -10.46
CA GLN A 144 -5.61 0.51 -11.71
C GLN A 144 -5.85 2.01 -11.86
N ARG A 145 -7.04 2.50 -11.47
CA ARG A 145 -7.35 3.93 -11.50
C ARG A 145 -6.57 4.70 -10.43
N MET A 146 -6.45 4.13 -9.24
CA MET A 146 -5.70 4.76 -8.15
C MET A 146 -4.21 4.84 -8.48
N VAL A 147 -3.61 3.86 -9.16
CA VAL A 147 -2.21 3.91 -9.62
C VAL A 147 -1.98 5.06 -10.60
N VAL A 148 -2.89 5.29 -11.54
CA VAL A 148 -2.78 6.44 -12.46
C VAL A 148 -2.78 7.76 -11.68
N TRP A 149 -3.69 7.89 -10.72
CA TRP A 149 -3.76 9.08 -9.85
C TRP A 149 -2.50 9.22 -8.98
N LEU A 150 -2.04 8.14 -8.34
CA LEU A 150 -0.86 8.11 -7.47
C LEU A 150 0.42 8.50 -8.24
N ARG A 151 0.59 8.03 -9.47
CA ARG A 151 1.71 8.44 -10.33
C ARG A 151 1.69 9.94 -10.64
N GLN A 152 0.52 10.54 -10.82
CA GLN A 152 0.39 11.99 -11.03
C GLN A 152 0.67 12.75 -9.74
N HIS A 153 0.09 12.32 -8.62
CA HIS A 153 0.27 12.90 -7.30
C HIS A 153 1.74 12.85 -6.85
N ALA A 154 2.41 11.71 -7.03
CA ALA A 154 3.82 11.53 -6.71
C ALA A 154 4.74 12.50 -7.47
N ARG A 155 4.40 12.87 -8.71
CA ARG A 155 5.16 13.89 -9.48
C ARG A 155 4.99 15.28 -8.90
N GLN A 156 3.84 15.60 -8.32
CA GLN A 156 3.60 16.89 -7.66
C GLN A 156 4.39 17.00 -6.36
N LEU A 157 4.54 15.89 -5.62
CA LEU A 157 5.33 15.84 -4.37
C LEU A 157 6.85 15.98 -4.56
N ARG A 158 7.35 15.94 -5.81
CA ARG A 158 8.77 16.17 -6.14
C ARG A 158 9.10 17.65 -6.37
N ARG A 159 8.10 18.51 -6.49
CA ARG A 159 8.25 19.95 -6.73
C ARG A 159 8.46 20.67 -5.41
#